data_AF-A0A1Q9VZ30-F1
#
_entry.id   AF-A0A1Q9VZ30-F1
#
_cell.length_a   1.000
_cell.length_b   1.000
_cell.length_c   1.000
_cell.angle_alpha   90.00
_cell.angle_beta   90.00
_cell.angle_gamma   90.00
#
_symmetry.space_group_name_H-M   'P 1'
#
loop_
_entity.id
_entity.type
_entity.pdbx_description
1 polymer ?
#
loop_
_entity_poly.entity_id
_entity_poly.type
_entity_poly.pdbx_seq_one_letter_code
_entity_poly.pdbx_strand_id
1 'polypeptide(L)'
;MVDFDTLKGVDGYRAAFPEVFDRMSDADTKQVVRAVHSSVLSGREPTAEEMQASADRILNRRPGGLTSADVEEILAQVRQRSRRR
;
A
#
# COMPACT_ATOMS: atom_id res chain seq x y z
N MET A 1 10.09 6.65 -22.56
CA MET A 1 9.30 5.48 -22.15
C MET A 1 10.05 4.84 -21.00
N VAL A 2 9.43 4.70 -19.84
CA VAL A 2 10.05 4.07 -18.66
C VAL A 2 9.97 2.56 -18.88
N ASP A 3 11.08 1.85 -18.70
CA ASP A 3 11.09 0.39 -18.77
C ASP A 3 10.82 -0.16 -17.37
N PHE A 4 9.62 -0.70 -17.16
CA PHE A 4 9.18 -1.14 -15.83
C PHE A 4 9.77 -2.49 -15.41
N ASP A 5 10.21 -3.32 -16.36
CA ASP A 5 10.90 -4.60 -16.09
C ASP A 5 12.30 -4.39 -15.50
N THR A 6 12.94 -3.28 -15.85
CA THR A 6 14.26 -2.90 -15.33
C THR A 6 14.22 -2.01 -14.10
N LEU A 7 13.03 -1.59 -13.65
CA LEU A 7 12.88 -0.80 -12.42
C LEU A 7 13.30 -1.59 -11.19
N LYS A 8 14.52 -1.32 -10.71
CA LYS A 8 15.07 -1.90 -9.49
C LYS A 8 14.77 -0.99 -8.30
N GLY A 9 13.93 -1.48 -7.42
CA GLY A 9 13.69 -0.87 -6.12
C GLY A 9 12.94 0.46 -6.17
N VAL A 10 12.86 1.11 -5.02
CA VAL A 10 12.04 2.31 -4.79
C VAL A 10 12.46 3.49 -5.65
N ASP A 11 13.76 3.68 -5.87
CA ASP A 11 14.30 4.85 -6.55
C ASP A 11 13.88 4.90 -8.02
N GLY A 12 13.79 3.74 -8.67
CA GLY A 12 13.27 3.67 -10.03
C GLY A 12 11.81 4.12 -10.10
N TYR A 13 10.96 3.65 -9.18
CA TYR A 13 9.54 4.05 -9.15
C TYR A 13 9.37 5.54 -8.83
N ARG A 14 10.25 6.11 -7.98
CA ARG A 14 10.31 7.56 -7.74
C ARG A 14 10.68 8.34 -9.00
N ALA A 15 11.63 7.85 -9.79
CA ALA A 15 12.00 8.48 -11.05
C ALA A 15 10.88 8.38 -12.11
N ALA A 16 10.13 7.27 -12.12
CA ALA A 16 9.03 7.04 -13.04
C ALA A 16 7.76 7.84 -12.70
N PHE A 17 7.47 8.00 -11.40
CA PHE A 17 6.28 8.71 -10.90
C PHE A 17 6.64 9.72 -9.81
N PRO A 18 7.44 10.75 -10.13
CA PRO A 18 7.91 11.70 -9.13
C PRO A 18 6.75 12.40 -8.41
N GLU A 19 5.69 12.77 -9.14
CA GLU A 19 4.52 13.48 -8.60
C GLU A 19 3.74 12.67 -7.55
N VAL A 20 3.71 11.33 -7.70
CA VAL A 20 3.03 10.44 -6.76
C VAL A 20 3.81 10.32 -5.45
N PHE A 21 5.15 10.29 -5.55
CA PHE A 21 6.02 9.97 -4.42
C PHE A 21 6.65 11.19 -3.73
N ASP A 22 6.59 12.39 -4.31
CA ASP A 22 7.22 13.62 -3.80
C ASP A 22 6.81 13.93 -2.35
N ARG A 23 5.55 13.63 -1.99
CA ARG A 23 5.00 13.85 -0.64
C ARG A 23 4.98 12.61 0.25
N MET A 24 5.59 11.50 -0.19
CA MET A 24 5.57 10.24 0.54
C MET A 24 6.90 10.01 1.28
N SER A 25 6.79 9.52 2.52
CA SER A 25 7.95 9.03 3.24
C SER A 25 8.43 7.70 2.65
N ASP A 26 9.72 7.39 2.79
CA ASP A 26 10.32 6.15 2.26
C ASP A 26 9.61 4.86 2.68
N ALA A 27 9.06 4.82 3.90
CA ALA A 27 8.32 3.64 4.36
C ALA A 27 6.98 3.45 3.60
N ASP A 28 6.31 4.53 3.22
CA ASP A 28 5.06 4.44 2.45
C ASP A 28 5.35 4.17 0.99
N THR A 29 6.37 4.83 0.45
CA THR A 29 6.87 4.55 -0.90
C THR A 29 7.20 3.07 -1.05
N LYS A 30 7.90 2.46 -0.08
CA LYS A 30 8.17 1.01 -0.08
C LYS A 30 6.90 0.16 -0.10
N GLN A 31 5.87 0.54 0.66
CA GLN A 31 4.61 -0.19 0.66
C GLN A 31 3.89 -0.08 -0.68
N VAL A 32 3.87 1.11 -1.29
CA VAL A 32 3.23 1.33 -2.60
C VAL A 32 3.94 0.50 -3.63
N VAL A 33 5.26 0.65 -3.73
CA VAL A 33 6.08 -0.13 -4.67
C VAL A 33 5.82 -1.62 -4.49
N ARG A 34 5.82 -2.15 -3.26
CA ARG A 34 5.51 -3.57 -3.01
C ARG A 34 4.12 -3.99 -3.51
N ALA A 35 3.11 -3.13 -3.41
CA ALA A 35 1.75 -3.41 -3.85
C ALA A 35 1.62 -3.46 -5.38
N VAL A 36 2.34 -2.60 -6.11
CA VAL A 36 2.27 -2.52 -7.58
C VAL A 36 3.32 -3.39 -8.28
N HIS A 37 4.44 -3.69 -7.62
CA HIS A 37 5.54 -4.44 -8.22
C HIS A 37 5.12 -5.86 -8.64
N SER A 38 4.17 -6.50 -7.94
CA SER A 38 3.62 -7.80 -8.39
C SER A 38 2.92 -7.72 -9.75
N SER A 39 2.23 -6.62 -10.04
CA SER A 39 1.59 -6.39 -11.34
C SER A 39 2.61 -6.09 -12.42
N VAL A 40 3.67 -5.34 -12.10
CA VAL A 40 4.82 -5.11 -12.99
C VAL A 40 5.51 -6.41 -13.36
N LEU A 41 5.79 -7.28 -12.38
CA LEU A 41 6.37 -8.61 -12.63
C LEU A 41 5.47 -9.53 -13.48
N SER A 42 4.18 -9.19 -13.61
CA SER A 42 3.24 -9.91 -14.50
C SER A 42 3.22 -9.32 -15.92
N GLY A 43 4.10 -8.37 -16.24
CA GLY A 43 4.18 -7.69 -17.53
C GLY A 43 3.17 -6.55 -17.70
N ARG A 44 2.52 -6.09 -16.62
CA ARG A 44 1.58 -4.97 -16.66
C ARG A 44 2.27 -3.69 -16.23
N GLU A 45 2.30 -2.70 -17.11
CA GLU A 45 2.77 -1.35 -16.79
C GLU A 45 1.69 -0.59 -16.01
N PRO A 46 1.97 -0.16 -14.77
CA PRO A 46 1.01 0.63 -14.00
C PRO A 46 0.93 2.06 -14.54
N THR A 47 -0.28 2.59 -14.63
CA THR A 47 -0.49 3.99 -15.01
C THR A 47 -0.28 4.93 -13.82
N ALA A 48 -0.09 6.23 -14.08
CA ALA A 48 0.02 7.24 -13.03
C ALA A 48 -1.22 7.25 -12.10
N GLU A 49 -2.43 7.01 -12.65
CA GLU A 49 -3.66 6.92 -11.86
C GLU A 49 -3.65 5.70 -10.92
N GLU A 50 -3.19 4.54 -11.38
CA GLU A 50 -3.09 3.33 -10.55
C GLU A 50 -2.05 3.49 -9.43
N MET A 51 -0.95 4.17 -9.74
CA MET A 51 0.08 4.53 -8.76
C MET A 51 -0.49 5.50 -7.72
N GLN A 52 -1.24 6.52 -8.14
CA GLN A 52 -1.87 7.48 -7.25
C GLN A 52 -2.91 6.82 -6.35
N ALA A 53 -3.78 5.96 -6.90
CA ALA A 53 -4.77 5.23 -6.12
C ALA A 53 -4.12 4.29 -5.08
N SER A 54 -2.98 3.69 -5.42
CA SER A 54 -2.20 2.85 -4.49
C SER A 54 -1.54 3.69 -3.40
N ALA A 55 -0.98 4.85 -3.76
CA ALA A 55 -0.42 5.82 -2.83
C ALA A 55 -1.49 6.33 -1.86
N ASP A 56 -2.63 6.79 -2.36
CA ASP A 56 -3.76 7.24 -1.55
C ASP A 56 -4.24 6.14 -0.62
N ARG A 57 -4.35 4.89 -1.10
CA ARG A 57 -4.75 3.76 -0.25
C ARG A 57 -3.75 3.51 0.88
N ILE A 58 -2.46 3.71 0.67
CA ILE A 58 -1.42 3.48 1.68
C ILE A 58 -1.29 4.65 2.63
N LEU A 59 -1.38 5.88 2.14
CA LEU A 59 -1.41 7.09 2.95
C LEU A 59 -2.68 7.15 3.81
N ASN A 60 -3.83 6.75 3.27
CA ASN A 60 -5.07 6.60 4.02
C ASN A 60 -5.09 5.31 4.88
N ARG A 61 -4.20 4.34 4.63
CA ARG A 61 -3.95 3.20 5.52
C ARG A 61 -2.87 3.48 6.58
N ARG A 62 -2.14 4.59 6.50
CA ARG A 62 -1.22 5.01 7.56
C ARG A 62 -2.02 5.38 8.81
N PRO A 63 -1.50 5.06 10.00
CA PRO A 63 -2.08 3.98 10.78
C PRO A 63 -2.53 4.45 12.17
N GLY A 64 -3.75 4.11 12.56
CA GLY A 64 -3.88 3.16 13.66
C GLY A 64 -3.90 1.76 13.04
N GLY A 65 -2.74 1.12 12.86
CA GLY A 65 -2.76 -0.33 12.61
C GLY A 65 -3.40 -0.95 13.84
N LEU A 66 -4.31 -1.93 13.65
CA LEU A 66 -5.15 -2.55 14.71
C LEU A 66 -4.60 -2.22 16.08
N THR A 67 -5.12 -1.14 16.65
CA THR A 67 -4.68 -0.70 17.96
C THR A 67 -5.06 -1.81 18.93
N SER A 68 -4.40 -1.87 20.09
CA SER A 68 -4.83 -2.82 21.12
C SER A 68 -6.33 -2.66 21.45
N ALA A 69 -6.89 -1.46 21.27
CA ALA A 69 -8.32 -1.18 21.38
C ALA A 69 -9.15 -1.83 20.24
N ASP A 70 -8.70 -1.75 18.99
CA ASP A 70 -9.39 -2.41 17.88
C ASP A 70 -9.37 -3.95 18.02
N VAL A 71 -8.27 -4.50 18.54
CA VAL A 71 -8.16 -5.94 18.86
C VAL A 71 -9.08 -6.33 20.01
N GLU A 72 -9.13 -5.53 21.07
CA GLU A 72 -10.06 -5.72 22.20
C GLU A 72 -11.53 -5.69 21.72
N GLU A 73 -11.87 -4.76 20.84
CA GLU A 73 -13.23 -4.65 20.30
C GLU A 73 -13.62 -5.88 19.48
N ILE A 74 -12.72 -6.34 18.60
CA ILE A 74 -12.94 -7.57 17.81
C ILE A 74 -13.10 -8.78 18.73
N LEU A 75 -12.26 -8.90 19.78
CA LEU A 75 -12.35 -9.99 20.75
C LEU A 75 -13.65 -9.93 21.57
N ALA A 76 -14.14 -8.74 21.91
CA ALA A 76 -15.41 -8.54 22.60
C ALA A 76 -16.59 -8.99 21.71
N GLN A 77 -16.62 -8.60 20.45
CA GLN A 77 -17.67 -8.98 19.50
C GLN A 77 -17.72 -10.50 19.27
N VAL A 78 -16.55 -11.16 19.15
CA VAL A 78 -16.47 -12.62 19.02
C VAL A 78 -17.00 -13.30 20.27
N ARG A 79 -16.58 -12.87 21.47
CA ARG A 79 -17.10 -13.42 22.75
C ARG A 79 -18.61 -13.24 22.91
N GLN A 80 -19.16 -12.12 22.45
CA GLN A 80 -20.60 -11.85 22.51
C GLN A 80 -21.39 -12.77 21.56
N ARG A 81 -20.84 -13.04 20.37
CA ARG A 81 -21.43 -14.01 19.41
C ARG A 81 -21.31 -15.45 19.90
N SER A 82 -20.21 -15.81 20.56
CA SER A 82 -20.00 -17.13 21.14
C SER A 82 -20.91 -17.42 22.35
N ARG A 83 -21.42 -16.39 23.03
CA ARG A 83 -22.38 -16.50 24.14
C ARG A 83 -23.86 -16.56 23.70
N ARG A 84 -24.14 -16.28 22.43
CA ARG A 84 -25.48 -16.35 21.83
C ARG A 84 -25.73 -17.67 21.09
N ARG A 85 -24.82 -18.65 21.21
CA ARG A 85 -24.99 -20.01 20.70
C ARG A 85 -25.14 -20.99 21.85
#